data_AF-Q7P294-F1
#
_entry.id   AF-Q7P294-F1
#
_cell.length_a   1.000
_cell.length_b   1.000
_cell.length_c   1.000
_cell.angle_alpha   90.00
_cell.angle_beta   90.00
_cell.angle_gamma   90.00
#
_symmetry.space_group_name_H-M   'P 1'
#
loop_
_entity.id
_entity.type
_entity.pdbx_description
1 polymer ?
#
loop_
_entity_poly.entity_id
_entity_poly.type
_entity_poly.pdbx_seq_one_letter_code
_entity_poly.pdbx_strand_id
1 'polypeptide(L)'
;MIQALHFKNEKSDKFWFVETLDSEMMVNYGKTGTTGKYEIKEFDSSEECEKEALKLINSKKKKGYGEFSEFDRNNHYYFDDEECGLNSLTSHPVFRKYFSNEIYYDCGDEEAPFW
;
A
#
# COMPACT_ATOMS: atom_id res chain seq x y z
N MET A 1 -9.78 3.86 1.86
CA MET A 1 -9.50 3.63 3.31
C MET A 1 -8.00 3.59 3.57
N ILE A 2 -7.51 4.03 4.73
CA ILE A 2 -6.08 3.95 5.10
C ILE A 2 -5.96 3.54 6.57
N GLN A 3 -5.13 2.55 6.88
CA GLN A 3 -4.82 2.16 8.27
C GLN A 3 -3.39 1.63 8.40
N ALA A 4 -2.63 2.18 9.35
CA ALA A 4 -1.35 1.66 9.78
C ALA A 4 -1.45 1.01 11.16
N LEU A 5 -0.81 -0.14 11.32
CA LEU A 5 -0.76 -0.95 12.52
C LEU A 5 0.68 -1.36 12.86
N HIS A 6 0.95 -1.52 14.15
CA HIS A 6 2.26 -1.85 14.68
C HIS A 6 2.17 -3.03 15.63
N PHE A 7 3.14 -3.92 15.54
CA PHE A 7 3.30 -5.03 16.46
C PHE A 7 4.72 -5.06 16.99
N LYS A 8 4.86 -4.89 18.30
CA LYS A 8 6.14 -4.91 18.99
C LYS A 8 6.14 -5.87 20.17
N ASN A 9 7.15 -6.73 20.20
CA ASN A 9 7.51 -7.56 21.34
C ASN A 9 9.04 -7.65 21.44
N GLU A 10 9.56 -8.44 22.38
CA GLU A 10 11.01 -8.57 22.62
C GLU A 10 11.82 -9.05 21.39
N LYS A 11 11.19 -9.78 20.47
CA LYS A 11 11.85 -10.42 19.32
C LYS A 11 11.43 -9.85 17.96
N SER A 12 10.44 -8.97 17.93
CA SER A 12 9.79 -8.53 16.70
C SER A 12 9.30 -7.10 16.84
N ASP A 13 9.65 -6.30 15.85
CA ASP A 13 9.14 -4.94 15.65
C ASP A 13 8.68 -4.88 14.19
N LYS A 14 7.37 -4.97 13.98
CA LYS A 14 6.75 -5.15 12.67
C LYS A 14 5.69 -4.09 12.44
N PHE A 15 5.60 -3.64 11.20
CA PHE A 15 4.54 -2.76 10.75
C PHE A 15 3.62 -3.52 9.77
N TRP A 16 2.39 -3.05 9.68
CA TRP A 16 1.41 -3.49 8.70
C TRP A 16 0.56 -2.30 8.30
N PHE A 17 0.46 -2.03 7.02
CA PHE A 17 -0.21 -0.88 6.44
C PHE A 17 -1.17 -1.38 5.37
N VAL A 18 -2.36 -0.79 5.31
CA VAL A 18 -3.33 -1.05 4.25
C VAL A 18 -3.87 0.26 3.71
N GLU A 19 -4.03 0.32 2.40
CA GLU A 19 -4.69 1.38 1.68
C GLU A 19 -5.64 0.80 0.64
N THR A 20 -6.84 1.35 0.54
CA THR A 20 -7.78 1.06 -0.55
C THR A 20 -7.99 2.30 -1.40
N LEU A 21 -8.02 2.10 -2.71
CA LEU A 21 -8.32 3.09 -3.73
C LEU A 21 -9.27 2.44 -4.73
N ASP A 22 -10.47 3.00 -4.89
CA ASP A 22 -11.55 2.44 -5.70
C ASP A 22 -11.83 0.97 -5.36
N SER A 23 -11.67 0.05 -6.33
CA SER A 23 -11.84 -1.40 -6.15
C SER A 23 -10.52 -2.13 -5.91
N GLU A 24 -9.43 -1.42 -5.61
CA GLU A 24 -8.12 -1.99 -5.34
C GLU A 24 -7.71 -1.81 -3.88
N MET A 25 -6.98 -2.79 -3.35
CA MET A 25 -6.39 -2.76 -2.02
C MET A 25 -4.90 -3.07 -2.12
N MET A 26 -4.09 -2.26 -1.46
CA MET A 26 -2.68 -2.53 -1.22
C MET A 26 -2.45 -2.78 0.25
N VAL A 27 -1.65 -3.82 0.54
CA VAL A 27 -1.15 -4.13 1.87
C VAL A 27 0.37 -4.06 1.84
N ASN A 28 0.95 -3.24 2.70
CA ASN A 28 2.39 -3.15 2.89
C ASN A 28 2.77 -3.64 4.29
N TYR A 29 3.75 -4.54 4.39
CA TYR A 29 4.12 -5.12 5.69
C TYR A 29 5.57 -5.54 5.77
N GLY A 30 6.13 -5.47 6.97
CA GLY A 30 7.54 -5.78 7.16
C GLY A 30 8.04 -5.50 8.56
N LYS A 31 9.37 -5.45 8.69
CA LYS A 31 10.03 -4.98 9.90
C LYS A 31 9.98 -3.45 9.94
N THR A 32 9.69 -2.86 11.10
CA THR A 32 9.68 -1.40 11.25
C THR A 32 11.03 -0.80 10.86
N GLY A 33 11.01 0.29 10.09
CA GLY A 33 12.21 0.92 9.53
C GLY A 33 12.75 0.26 8.25
N THR A 34 12.05 -0.72 7.70
CA THR A 34 12.33 -1.27 6.36
C THR A 34 11.16 -0.96 5.43
N THR A 35 11.40 -1.06 4.13
CA THR A 35 10.35 -0.93 3.09
C THR A 35 9.23 -1.97 3.24
N GLY A 36 9.58 -3.18 3.71
CA GLY A 36 8.67 -4.30 3.73
C GLY A 36 8.37 -4.84 2.32
N LYS A 37 7.20 -5.47 2.20
CA LYS A 37 6.67 -6.05 0.96
C LYS A 37 5.29 -5.49 0.68
N TYR A 38 4.93 -5.39 -0.60
CA TYR A 38 3.61 -4.97 -1.05
C TYR A 38 2.84 -6.18 -1.58
N GLU A 39 1.54 -6.18 -1.33
CA GLU A 39 0.58 -7.09 -1.95
C GLU A 39 -0.58 -6.22 -2.44
N ILE A 40 -0.83 -6.24 -3.75
CA ILE A 40 -1.98 -5.56 -4.37
C ILE A 40 -3.04 -6.61 -4.69
N LYS A 41 -4.30 -6.24 -4.49
CA LYS A 41 -5.44 -7.08 -4.81
C LYS A 41 -6.59 -6.23 -5.36
N GLU A 42 -7.11 -6.67 -6.49
CA GLU A 42 -8.29 -6.10 -7.14
C GLU A 42 -9.57 -6.82 -6.67
N PHE A 43 -10.68 -6.10 -6.72
CA PHE A 43 -12.01 -6.56 -6.34
C PHE A 43 -13.05 -6.12 -7.38
N ASP A 44 -14.21 -6.76 -7.37
CA ASP A 44 -15.31 -6.41 -8.29
C ASP A 44 -15.95 -5.06 -7.94
N SER A 45 -15.84 -4.62 -6.68
CA SER A 45 -16.39 -3.34 -6.22
C SER A 45 -15.61 -2.74 -5.04
N SER A 46 -15.71 -1.42 -4.91
CA SER A 46 -15.13 -0.68 -3.78
C SER A 46 -15.69 -1.14 -2.43
N GLU A 47 -16.97 -1.49 -2.37
CA GLU A 47 -17.57 -2.01 -1.13
C GLU A 47 -16.95 -3.34 -0.68
N GLU A 48 -16.70 -4.26 -1.63
CA GLU A 48 -16.05 -5.53 -1.32
C GLU A 48 -14.60 -5.35 -0.90
N CYS A 49 -13.89 -4.45 -1.58
CA CYS A 49 -12.53 -4.05 -1.24
C CYS A 49 -12.45 -3.52 0.21
N GLU A 50 -13.32 -2.56 0.58
CA GLU A 50 -13.34 -2.02 1.94
C GLU A 50 -13.76 -3.04 2.99
N LYS A 51 -14.74 -3.91 2.68
CA LYS A 51 -15.15 -5.00 3.58
C LYS A 51 -13.98 -5.95 3.85
N GLU A 52 -13.19 -6.28 2.83
CA GLU A 52 -12.02 -7.15 3.00
C GLU A 52 -10.90 -6.46 3.79
N ALA A 53 -10.62 -5.19 3.50
CA ALA A 53 -9.66 -4.38 4.27
C ALA A 53 -10.02 -4.35 5.77
N LEU A 54 -11.29 -4.12 6.10
CA LEU A 54 -11.78 -4.13 7.48
C LEU A 54 -11.63 -5.50 8.16
N LYS A 55 -11.88 -6.60 7.44
CA LYS A 55 -11.63 -7.96 7.97
C LYS A 55 -10.15 -8.16 8.30
N LEU A 56 -9.25 -7.73 7.43
CA LEU A 56 -7.81 -7.83 7.65
C LEU A 56 -7.37 -7.00 8.85
N ILE A 57 -7.83 -5.75 8.95
CA ILE A 57 -7.55 -4.86 10.11
C ILE A 57 -7.99 -5.54 11.41
N ASN A 58 -9.21 -6.05 11.46
CA ASN A 58 -9.74 -6.73 12.65
C ASN A 58 -8.96 -8.00 13.00
N SER A 59 -8.55 -8.77 11.99
CA SER A 59 -7.70 -9.96 12.16
C SER A 59 -6.33 -9.59 12.75
N LYS A 60 -5.72 -8.50 12.27
CA LYS A 60 -4.43 -8.00 12.80
C LYS A 60 -4.57 -7.45 14.22
N LYS A 61 -5.61 -6.65 14.51
CA LYS A 61 -5.91 -6.16 15.86
C LYS A 61 -6.08 -7.32 16.86
N LYS A 62 -6.80 -8.40 16.48
CA LYS A 62 -6.92 -9.63 17.29
C LYS A 62 -5.59 -10.35 17.54
N LYS A 63 -4.62 -10.22 16.64
CA LYS A 63 -3.25 -10.76 16.79
C LYS A 63 -2.33 -9.87 17.63
N GLY A 64 -2.86 -8.81 18.23
CA GLY A 64 -2.11 -7.90 19.10
C GLY A 64 -1.45 -6.74 18.37
N TYR A 65 -1.79 -6.48 17.10
CA TYR A 65 -1.35 -5.26 16.44
C TYR A 65 -2.12 -4.06 17.02
N GLY A 66 -1.39 -3.04 17.47
CA GLY A 66 -1.93 -1.75 17.87
C GLY A 66 -1.96 -0.76 16.71
N GLU A 67 -2.55 0.40 16.92
CA GLU A 67 -2.50 1.50 15.96
C GLU A 67 -1.09 2.08 15.89
N PHE A 68 -0.62 2.38 14.67
CA PHE A 68 0.73 2.93 14.46
C PHE A 68 0.66 4.43 14.18
N SER A 69 0.57 5.25 15.23
CA SER A 69 0.44 6.70 15.10
C SER A 69 1.68 7.39 14.52
N GLU A 70 2.86 6.79 14.67
CA GLU A 70 4.13 7.30 14.15
C GLU A 70 4.37 6.95 12.68
N PHE A 71 3.50 6.13 12.07
CA PHE A 71 3.63 5.77 10.66
C PHE A 71 3.32 6.98 9.78
N ASP A 72 4.36 7.55 9.19
CA ASP A 72 4.23 8.63 8.22
C ASP A 72 4.21 8.08 6.79
N ARG A 73 3.02 8.02 6.21
CA ARG A 73 2.82 7.60 4.82
C ARG A 73 3.58 8.51 3.82
N ASN A 74 3.73 9.80 4.11
CA ASN A 74 4.39 10.74 3.19
C ASN A 74 5.92 10.69 3.29
N ASN A 75 6.46 10.07 4.34
CA ASN A 75 7.89 9.80 4.47
C ASN A 75 8.20 8.30 4.31
N HIS A 76 7.21 7.51 3.89
CA HIS A 76 7.38 6.10 3.59
C HIS A 76 8.01 5.95 2.20
N TYR A 77 8.91 4.97 2.06
CA TYR A 77 9.54 4.68 0.78
C TYR A 77 8.63 3.78 -0.04
N TYR A 78 8.35 4.20 -1.26
CA TYR A 78 7.54 3.48 -2.23
C TYR A 78 8.47 2.91 -3.30
N PHE A 79 8.31 1.63 -3.61
CA PHE A 79 9.10 0.94 -4.63
C PHE A 79 8.16 0.22 -5.57
N ASP A 80 8.53 0.23 -6.84
CA ASP A 80 7.89 -0.58 -7.85
C ASP A 80 8.30 -2.03 -7.61
N ASP A 81 7.30 -2.88 -7.46
CA ASP A 81 7.51 -4.32 -7.34
C ASP A 81 7.70 -4.88 -8.75
N GLU A 82 8.77 -5.65 -9.00
CA GLU A 82 9.05 -6.19 -10.35
C GLU A 82 7.91 -7.07 -10.88
N GLU A 83 7.12 -7.69 -10.00
CA GLU A 83 5.98 -8.54 -10.38
C GLU A 83 4.71 -7.72 -10.63
N CYS A 84 4.48 -6.68 -9.82
CA CYS A 84 3.29 -5.84 -9.91
C CYS A 84 3.41 -4.65 -10.89
N GLY A 85 4.63 -4.22 -11.22
CA GLY A 85 4.90 -3.06 -12.07
C GLY A 85 4.51 -1.72 -11.43
N LEU A 86 4.34 -0.70 -12.28
CA LEU A 86 3.89 0.63 -11.87
C LEU A 86 2.42 0.57 -11.45
N ASN A 87 2.12 0.83 -10.17
CA ASN A 87 0.75 0.91 -9.67
C ASN A 87 0.55 2.18 -8.81
N SER A 88 -0.64 2.77 -8.89
CA SER A 88 -0.99 4.00 -8.18
C SER A 88 -0.98 3.85 -6.65
N LEU A 89 -1.26 2.65 -6.13
CA LEU A 89 -1.23 2.33 -4.70
C LEU A 89 0.18 2.08 -4.17
N THR A 90 1.12 1.67 -5.02
CA THR A 90 2.55 1.58 -4.69
C THR A 90 3.32 2.83 -5.05
N SER A 91 2.64 3.89 -5.52
CA SER A 91 3.24 5.19 -5.79
C SER A 91 3.16 6.13 -4.59
N HIS A 92 4.15 7.04 -4.50
CA HIS A 92 4.17 8.04 -3.45
C HIS A 92 2.91 8.94 -3.50
N PRO A 93 2.30 9.30 -2.35
CA PRO A 93 1.08 10.12 -2.30
C PRO A 93 1.13 11.42 -3.08
N VAL A 94 2.29 12.09 -3.05
CA VAL A 94 2.52 13.34 -3.79
C VAL A 94 2.57 13.05 -5.30
N PHE A 95 3.21 11.96 -5.73
CA PHE A 95 3.25 11.57 -7.13
C PHE A 95 1.82 11.34 -7.64
N ARG A 96 1.05 10.49 -6.95
CA ARG A 96 -0.35 10.21 -7.29
C ARG A 96 -1.22 11.47 -7.37
N LYS A 97 -0.97 12.48 -6.53
CA LYS A 97 -1.72 13.74 -6.52
C LYS A 97 -1.47 14.59 -7.77
N TYR A 98 -0.23 14.63 -8.27
CA TYR A 98 0.17 15.52 -9.37
C TYR A 98 0.29 14.81 -10.73
N PHE A 99 0.49 13.49 -10.71
CA PHE A 99 0.72 12.63 -11.86
C PHE A 99 -0.31 11.49 -11.87
N SER A 100 -1.59 11.87 -11.96
CA SER A 100 -2.73 10.94 -11.92
C SER A 100 -3.21 10.49 -13.30
N ASN A 101 -2.58 10.94 -14.37
CA ASN A 101 -2.94 10.55 -15.73
C ASN A 101 -2.43 9.12 -16.00
N GLU A 102 -3.24 8.29 -16.66
CA GLU A 102 -2.91 6.90 -17.01
C GLU A 102 -1.60 6.79 -17.80
N ILE A 103 -1.23 7.81 -18.58
CA ILE A 103 0.07 7.85 -19.30
C ILE A 103 1.29 7.67 -18.38
N TYR A 104 1.18 7.96 -17.09
CA TYR A 104 2.28 7.78 -16.13
C TYR A 104 2.37 6.35 -15.56
N TYR A 105 1.37 5.51 -15.82
CA TYR A 105 1.32 4.11 -15.42
C TYR A 105 1.28 3.15 -16.63
N ASP A 106 1.16 3.70 -17.84
CA ASP A 106 1.24 2.95 -19.09
C ASP A 106 2.70 2.66 -19.44
N CYS A 107 3.11 1.39 -19.33
CA CYS A 107 4.42 0.91 -19.74
C CYS A 107 4.50 0.64 -21.26
N GLY A 108 3.52 1.07 -22.06
CA GLY A 108 3.52 0.92 -23.51
C GLY A 108 4.66 1.71 -24.18
N ASP A 109 5.63 0.98 -24.74
CA ASP A 109 6.82 1.49 -25.44
C ASP A 109 6.55 2.40 -26.67
N GLU A 110 5.31 2.68 -27.06
CA GLU A 110 5.02 3.34 -28.35
C GLU A 110 5.07 4.88 -28.33
N GLU A 111 5.04 5.55 -27.17
CA GLU A 111 5.10 7.03 -27.11
C GLU A 111 5.91 7.57 -25.91
N ALA A 112 7.07 6.99 -25.59
CA ALA A 112 7.98 7.63 -24.64
C ALA A 112 8.55 8.93 -25.28
N PRO A 113 8.27 10.14 -24.74
CA PRO A 113 8.67 11.40 -25.37
C PRO A 113 10.19 11.71 -25.26
N PHE A 114 10.96 10.76 -24.72
CA PHE A 114 12.39 10.89 -24.45
C PHE A 114 13.24 9.80 -25.13
N TRP A 115 12.68 9.10 -26.12
CA TRP A 115 13.47 8.31 -27.08
C TRP A 115 14.02 9.20 -28.21
#